data_AF-A0A3D9IX88-F1
#
_entry.id   AF-A0A3D9IX88-F1
#
_cell.length_a   1.000
_cell.length_b   1.000
_cell.length_c   1.000
_cell.angle_alpha   90.00
_cell.angle_beta   90.00
_cell.angle_gamma   90.00
#
_symmetry.space_group_name_H-M   'P 1'
#
loop_
_entity.id
_entity.type
_entity.pdbx_description
1 polymer ?
#
loop_
_entity_poly.entity_id
_entity_poly.type
_entity_poly.pdbx_seq_one_letter_code
_entity_poly.pdbx_strand_id
1 'polypeptide(L)'
;MTLFYYIASNRELPIGSFGQKKTVMTLNHYVTHVNPVAKDHPSMQILLAKYPEGDKRMEIYETEEDAAGLYIIGPIHIQDSSNIFRNPLVYQVNSEGGSFQINNEMKRSLPTYYQTSKKCLSELFAYLGRNVEIGEELELYCCWAHGKERFLEAPNKELNLALELSTFRFDDEFEWKERQYISIKK
;
A
#
# COMPACT_ATOMS: atom_id res chain seq x y z
N MET A 1 -0.49 -16.46 8.46
CA MET A 1 -0.11 -15.27 9.24
C MET A 1 0.06 -14.12 8.25
N THR A 2 -0.22 -12.87 8.62
CA THR A 2 -0.14 -11.71 7.72
C THR A 2 0.87 -10.71 8.28
N LEU A 3 1.81 -10.27 7.44
CA LEU A 3 2.85 -9.31 7.81
C LEU A 3 2.24 -7.91 7.69
N PHE A 4 2.42 -7.09 8.73
CA PHE A 4 1.88 -5.74 8.77
C PHE A 4 3.00 -4.72 8.69
N TYR A 5 2.76 -3.63 7.96
CA TYR A 5 3.71 -2.56 7.71
C TYR A 5 3.18 -1.25 8.31
N TYR A 6 4.09 -0.47 8.87
CA TYR A 6 3.76 0.73 9.62
C TYR A 6 4.68 1.89 9.29
N ILE A 7 4.11 3.10 9.28
CA ILE A 7 4.82 4.39 9.23
C ILE A 7 4.51 5.13 10.53
N ALA A 8 5.51 5.63 11.23
CA ALA A 8 5.34 6.55 12.35
C ALA A 8 5.85 7.95 11.99
N SER A 9 5.06 8.96 12.34
CA SER A 9 5.34 10.37 12.09
C SER A 9 5.10 11.24 13.31
N ASN A 10 5.84 12.34 13.40
CA ASN A 10 5.64 13.43 14.36
C ASN A 10 4.42 14.31 14.02
N ARG A 11 3.86 14.17 12.81
CA ARG A 11 2.72 14.95 12.32
C ARG A 11 1.69 14.08 11.61
N GLU A 12 0.52 14.66 11.35
CA GLU A 12 -0.52 13.96 10.63
C GLU A 12 -0.10 13.69 9.18
N LEU A 13 -0.32 12.44 8.76
CA LEU A 13 -0.10 11.99 7.41
C LEU A 13 -1.43 11.80 6.64
N PRO A 14 -1.49 12.10 5.33
CA PRO A 14 -2.67 11.86 4.51
C PRO A 14 -3.08 10.38 4.48
N ILE A 15 -4.33 10.08 4.79
CA ILE A 15 -4.87 8.70 4.77
C ILE A 15 -5.63 8.41 3.48
N GLY A 16 -5.86 7.13 3.18
CA GLY A 16 -6.60 6.67 2.01
C GLY A 16 -5.74 5.99 0.95
N SER A 17 -6.25 5.91 -0.27
CA SER A 17 -5.59 5.25 -1.41
C SER A 17 -4.71 6.20 -2.21
N PHE A 18 -3.51 5.73 -2.59
CA PHE A 18 -2.52 6.47 -3.38
C PHE A 18 -1.99 5.61 -4.55
N GLY A 19 -1.67 6.25 -5.68
CA GLY A 19 -1.07 5.59 -6.85
C GLY A 19 -2.04 4.87 -7.79
N GLN A 20 -3.29 4.67 -7.38
CA GLN A 20 -4.34 4.09 -8.21
C GLN A 20 -4.78 5.02 -9.34
N LYS A 21 -4.98 4.45 -10.54
CA LYS A 21 -5.49 5.17 -11.72
C LYS A 21 -6.84 4.59 -12.12
N LYS A 22 -7.90 5.18 -11.58
CA LYS A 22 -9.28 4.76 -11.85
C LYS A 22 -9.91 5.54 -13.00
N THR A 23 -10.69 4.84 -13.79
CA THR A 23 -11.67 5.42 -14.70
C THR A 23 -13.06 5.27 -14.08
N VAL A 24 -13.79 6.38 -13.98
CA VAL A 24 -15.17 6.36 -13.47
C VAL A 24 -16.13 6.30 -14.65
N MET A 25 -16.98 5.29 -14.67
CA MET A 25 -18.05 5.19 -15.65
C MET A 25 -19.32 4.61 -15.04
N THR A 26 -20.43 4.71 -15.76
CA THR A 26 -21.71 4.14 -15.33
C THR A 26 -21.73 2.63 -15.51
N LEU A 27 -22.45 1.94 -14.62
CA LEU A 27 -22.72 0.51 -14.70
C LEU A 27 -23.22 0.09 -16.08
N ASN A 28 -24.16 0.86 -16.65
CA ASN A 28 -24.70 0.57 -17.98
C ASN A 28 -23.61 0.63 -19.05
N HIS A 29 -22.83 1.72 -19.11
CA HIS A 29 -21.71 1.86 -20.05
C HIS A 29 -20.70 0.70 -19.95
N TYR A 30 -20.37 0.27 -18.72
CA TYR A 30 -19.46 -0.86 -18.52
C TYR A 30 -20.00 -2.16 -19.13
N VAL A 31 -21.24 -2.55 -18.80
CA VAL A 31 -21.83 -3.82 -19.30
C VAL A 31 -22.31 -3.76 -20.74
N THR A 32 -22.22 -2.60 -21.41
CA THR A 32 -22.62 -2.45 -22.81
C THR A 32 -21.42 -2.28 -23.74
N HIS A 33 -20.40 -1.53 -23.33
CA HIS A 33 -19.29 -1.14 -24.18
C HIS A 33 -17.92 -1.67 -23.74
N VAL A 34 -17.73 -2.00 -22.45
CA VAL A 34 -16.42 -2.42 -21.93
C VAL A 34 -16.35 -3.93 -21.72
N ASN A 35 -17.32 -4.50 -21.00
CA ASN A 35 -17.38 -5.94 -20.76
C ASN A 35 -18.84 -6.43 -20.79
N PRO A 36 -19.39 -6.71 -21.98
CA PRO A 36 -20.76 -7.20 -22.13
C PRO A 36 -21.04 -8.52 -21.40
N VAL A 37 -20.04 -9.38 -21.30
CA VAL A 37 -20.14 -10.68 -20.62
C VAL A 37 -20.30 -10.52 -19.10
N ALA A 38 -19.83 -9.40 -18.54
CA ALA A 38 -20.03 -9.10 -17.13
C ALA A 38 -21.51 -9.01 -16.73
N LYS A 39 -22.43 -8.77 -17.68
CA LYS A 39 -23.88 -8.77 -17.41
C LYS A 39 -24.39 -10.10 -16.84
N ASP A 40 -23.73 -11.20 -17.20
CA ASP A 40 -24.12 -12.55 -16.78
C ASP A 40 -23.46 -12.97 -15.45
N HIS A 41 -22.52 -12.18 -14.93
CA HIS A 41 -21.89 -12.46 -13.64
C HIS A 41 -22.87 -12.23 -12.47
N PRO A 42 -22.96 -13.14 -11.49
CA PRO A 42 -23.91 -13.02 -10.38
C PRO A 42 -23.81 -11.70 -9.60
N SER A 43 -22.58 -11.23 -9.33
CA SER A 43 -22.33 -9.95 -8.64
C SER A 43 -22.86 -8.75 -9.43
N MET A 44 -22.72 -8.78 -10.76
CA MET A 44 -23.19 -7.73 -11.65
C MET A 44 -24.71 -7.76 -11.84
N GLN A 45 -25.33 -8.94 -11.88
CA GLN A 45 -26.78 -9.05 -11.90
C GLN A 45 -27.42 -8.44 -10.65
N ILE A 46 -26.82 -8.68 -9.47
CA ILE A 46 -27.26 -8.05 -8.21
C ILE A 46 -27.14 -6.52 -8.30
N LEU A 47 -26.04 -6.00 -8.84
CA LEU A 47 -25.84 -4.56 -9.04
C LEU A 47 -26.86 -3.97 -10.02
N LEU A 48 -27.13 -4.63 -11.15
CA LEU A 48 -28.09 -4.19 -12.15
C LEU A 48 -29.54 -4.25 -11.62
N ALA A 49 -29.88 -5.24 -10.80
CA ALA A 49 -31.19 -5.30 -10.15
C ALA A 49 -31.38 -4.14 -9.14
N LYS A 50 -30.30 -3.76 -8.45
CA LYS A 50 -30.32 -2.62 -7.50
C LYS A 50 -30.34 -1.26 -8.18
N TYR A 51 -29.69 -1.14 -9.35
CA TYR A 51 -29.59 0.09 -10.14
C TYR A 51 -30.06 -0.18 -11.58
N PRO A 52 -31.38 -0.30 -11.82
CA PRO A 52 -31.93 -0.73 -13.11
C PRO A 52 -31.69 0.28 -14.24
N GLU A 53 -31.60 1.58 -13.93
CA GLU A 53 -31.22 2.61 -14.90
C GLU A 53 -29.71 2.57 -15.25
N GLY A 54 -28.92 1.85 -14.44
CA GLY A 54 -27.48 1.67 -14.61
C GLY A 54 -26.67 2.97 -14.49
N ASP A 55 -27.24 4.00 -13.88
CA ASP A 55 -26.66 5.31 -13.59
C ASP A 55 -25.57 5.26 -12.50
N LYS A 56 -25.54 4.18 -11.72
CA LYS A 56 -24.53 3.94 -10.69
C LYS A 56 -23.13 4.06 -11.28
N ARG A 57 -22.37 5.03 -10.78
CA ARG A 57 -20.95 5.18 -11.08
C ARG A 57 -20.15 4.08 -10.39
N MET A 58 -19.23 3.48 -11.15
CA MET A 58 -18.28 2.47 -10.70
C MET A 58 -16.86 2.90 -11.06
N GLU A 59 -15.92 2.48 -10.22
CA GLU A 59 -14.48 2.67 -10.46
C GLU A 59 -13.94 1.45 -11.18
N ILE A 60 -13.24 1.68 -12.28
CA ILE A 60 -12.72 0.64 -13.14
C ILE A 60 -11.24 0.89 -13.34
N TYR A 61 -10.47 -0.19 -13.30
CA TYR A 61 -9.05 -0.20 -13.59
C TYR A 61 -8.83 -0.94 -14.90
N GLU A 62 -8.07 -0.33 -15.82
CA GLU A 62 -7.80 -0.91 -17.13
C GLU A 62 -6.78 -2.05 -17.02
N THR A 63 -5.85 -1.93 -16.07
CA THR A 63 -4.80 -2.92 -15.80
C THR A 63 -4.67 -3.22 -14.31
N GLU A 64 -4.05 -4.35 -13.96
CA GLU A 64 -3.67 -4.64 -12.57
C GLU A 64 -2.71 -3.58 -12.01
N GLU A 65 -1.84 -3.02 -12.86
CA GLU A 65 -0.96 -1.93 -12.50
C GLU A 65 -1.77 -0.69 -12.12
N ASP A 66 -2.82 -0.33 -12.86
CA ASP A 66 -3.70 0.80 -12.52
C ASP A 66 -4.41 0.63 -11.18
N ALA A 67 -4.77 -0.61 -10.82
CA ALA A 67 -5.35 -0.94 -9.51
C ALA A 67 -4.31 -0.96 -8.39
N ALA A 68 -3.03 -1.10 -8.71
CA ALA A 68 -1.97 -1.20 -7.73
C ALA A 68 -1.57 0.16 -7.14
N GLY A 69 -1.20 0.15 -5.87
CA GLY A 69 -0.88 1.36 -5.12
C GLY A 69 -0.71 1.11 -3.62
N LEU A 70 -1.05 2.13 -2.83
CA LEU A 70 -0.97 2.08 -1.37
C LEU A 70 -2.31 2.41 -0.74
N TYR A 71 -2.56 1.82 0.42
CA TYR A 71 -3.61 2.25 1.31
C TYR A 71 -3.07 2.53 2.70
N ILE A 72 -3.25 3.77 3.17
CA ILE A 72 -2.79 4.25 4.48
C ILE A 72 -3.98 4.35 5.43
N ILE A 73 -3.87 3.72 6.60
CA ILE A 73 -4.90 3.73 7.66
C ILE A 73 -4.28 4.18 8.97
N GLY A 74 -4.99 5.03 9.70
CA GLY A 74 -4.61 5.43 11.06
C GLY A 74 -4.99 6.87 11.35
N PRO A 75 -4.38 7.48 12.37
CA PRO A 75 -3.42 6.87 13.30
C PRO A 75 -4.04 5.75 14.16
N ILE A 76 -3.22 4.79 14.60
CA ILE A 76 -3.64 3.66 15.46
C ILE A 76 -3.46 4.08 16.91
N HIS A 77 -4.54 4.07 17.70
CA HIS A 77 -4.53 4.56 19.09
C HIS A 77 -4.57 3.47 20.16
N ILE A 78 -4.80 2.22 19.78
CA ILE A 78 -5.20 1.16 20.74
C ILE A 78 -3.99 0.47 21.38
N GLN A 79 -2.78 0.64 20.83
CA GLN A 79 -1.62 -0.14 21.22
C GLN A 79 -0.43 0.76 21.50
N ASP A 80 0.25 0.50 22.61
CA ASP A 80 1.52 1.12 22.92
C ASP A 80 2.57 0.64 21.92
N SER A 81 3.20 1.60 21.26
CA SER A 81 4.22 1.38 20.24
C SER A 81 5.50 2.16 20.53
N SER A 82 5.57 2.77 21.72
CA SER A 82 6.70 3.59 22.19
C SER A 82 8.00 2.81 22.35
N ASN A 83 7.91 1.47 22.44
CA ASN A 83 9.06 0.58 22.45
C ASN A 83 9.70 0.39 21.06
N ILE A 84 9.02 0.79 19.98
CA ILE A 84 9.47 0.66 18.59
C ILE A 84 9.68 2.03 17.95
N PHE A 85 8.68 2.91 18.05
CA PHE A 85 8.69 4.22 17.41
C PHE A 85 8.98 5.33 18.41
N ARG A 86 9.77 6.31 17.96
CA ARG A 86 9.95 7.58 18.66
C ARG A 86 8.80 8.55 18.35
N ASN A 87 8.22 8.42 17.17
CA ASN A 87 7.13 9.22 16.68
C ASN A 87 5.76 8.71 17.18
N PRO A 88 4.85 9.61 17.63
CA PRO A 88 3.61 9.21 18.28
C PRO A 88 2.49 8.76 17.33
N LEU A 89 2.48 9.22 16.08
CA LEU A 89 1.39 8.94 15.14
C LEU A 89 1.78 7.76 14.24
N VAL A 90 1.25 6.58 14.55
CA VAL A 90 1.53 5.35 13.83
C VAL A 90 0.38 5.01 12.86
N TYR A 91 0.73 4.79 11.60
CA TYR A 91 -0.18 4.46 10.52
C TYR A 91 0.15 3.06 9.99
N GLN A 92 -0.87 2.27 9.66
CA GLN A 92 -0.69 1.03 8.90
C GLN A 92 -0.64 1.35 7.41
N VAL A 93 0.29 0.70 6.71
CA VAL A 93 0.43 0.76 5.26
C VAL A 93 0.09 -0.61 4.69
N ASN A 94 -0.78 -0.63 3.69
CA ASN A 94 -1.06 -1.82 2.90
C ASN A 94 -0.65 -1.57 1.45
N SER A 95 -0.06 -2.56 0.82
CA SER A 95 0.05 -2.59 -0.64
C SER A 95 -1.29 -3.02 -1.22
N GLU A 96 -1.78 -2.29 -2.21
CA GLU A 96 -2.95 -2.68 -2.99
C GLU A 96 -2.44 -3.27 -4.32
N GLY A 97 -2.84 -4.51 -4.66
CA GLY A 97 -2.48 -5.16 -5.93
C GLY A 97 -1.04 -5.69 -6.06
N GLY A 98 -0.18 -5.51 -5.05
CA GLY A 98 1.24 -5.94 -5.09
C GLY A 98 1.80 -6.30 -3.70
N SER A 99 3.08 -6.01 -3.49
CA SER A 99 3.79 -6.18 -2.21
C SER A 99 4.88 -5.12 -2.01
N PHE A 100 5.51 -5.11 -0.83
CA PHE A 100 6.72 -4.33 -0.56
C PHE A 100 8.01 -5.15 -0.77
N GLN A 101 7.97 -6.08 -1.71
CA GLN A 101 9.10 -6.91 -2.10
C GLN A 101 9.16 -7.09 -3.62
N ILE A 102 10.35 -6.98 -4.18
CA ILE A 102 10.66 -7.33 -5.56
C ILE A 102 12.03 -8.01 -5.61
N ASN A 103 12.19 -8.99 -6.50
CA ASN A 103 13.48 -9.61 -6.80
C ASN A 103 13.53 -10.13 -8.24
N ASN A 104 14.73 -10.53 -8.70
CA ASN A 104 14.92 -11.04 -10.05
C ASN A 104 14.20 -12.37 -10.35
N GLU A 105 13.87 -13.16 -9.33
CA GLU A 105 13.07 -14.37 -9.53
C GLU A 105 11.63 -14.00 -9.87
N MET A 106 10.99 -13.13 -9.09
CA MET A 106 9.65 -12.62 -9.34
C MET A 106 9.54 -11.98 -10.73
N LYS A 107 10.57 -11.22 -11.14
CA LYS A 107 10.63 -10.61 -12.48
C LYS A 107 10.51 -11.64 -13.60
N ARG A 108 11.02 -12.86 -13.40
CA ARG A 108 10.99 -13.96 -14.37
C ARG A 108 9.75 -14.83 -14.25
N SER A 109 9.34 -15.19 -13.03
CA SER A 109 8.27 -16.14 -12.77
C SER A 109 6.87 -15.51 -12.74
N LEU A 110 6.78 -14.27 -12.26
CA LEU A 110 5.53 -13.55 -12.01
C LEU A 110 5.65 -12.08 -12.49
N PRO A 111 5.85 -11.83 -13.80
CA PRO A 111 6.18 -10.51 -14.31
C PRO A 111 5.13 -9.45 -13.98
N THR A 112 3.83 -9.79 -14.05
CA THR A 112 2.76 -8.85 -13.69
C THR A 112 2.83 -8.47 -12.20
N TYR A 113 2.98 -9.45 -11.32
CA TYR A 113 3.08 -9.21 -9.87
C TYR A 113 4.35 -8.46 -9.48
N TYR A 114 5.45 -8.68 -10.21
CA TYR A 114 6.67 -7.88 -10.09
C TYR A 114 6.40 -6.41 -10.44
N GLN A 115 5.69 -6.12 -11.54
CA GLN A 115 5.36 -4.74 -11.91
C GLN A 115 4.44 -4.07 -10.89
N THR A 116 3.39 -4.74 -10.44
CA THR A 116 2.50 -4.17 -9.42
C THR A 116 3.21 -3.96 -8.10
N SER A 117 4.08 -4.87 -7.67
CA SER A 117 4.91 -4.71 -6.46
C SER A 117 5.93 -3.57 -6.61
N LYS A 118 6.56 -3.45 -7.78
CA LYS A 118 7.46 -2.32 -8.10
C LYS A 118 6.72 -0.98 -8.06
N LYS A 119 5.48 -0.95 -8.54
CA LYS A 119 4.60 0.22 -8.41
C LYS A 119 4.28 0.52 -6.95
N CYS A 120 3.86 -0.45 -6.15
CA CYS A 120 3.60 -0.26 -4.71
C CYS A 120 4.82 0.33 -3.98
N LEU A 121 6.03 -0.18 -4.25
CA LEU A 121 7.26 0.38 -3.69
C LEU A 121 7.53 1.81 -4.18
N SER A 122 7.33 2.06 -5.48
CA SER A 122 7.51 3.41 -6.06
C SER A 122 6.58 4.42 -5.41
N GLU A 123 5.31 4.05 -5.24
CA GLU A 123 4.32 4.87 -4.56
C GLU A 123 4.66 5.03 -3.07
N LEU A 124 5.20 4.01 -2.38
CA LEU A 124 5.61 4.12 -0.98
C LEU A 124 6.67 5.20 -0.81
N PHE A 125 7.75 5.13 -1.59
CA PHE A 125 8.81 6.12 -1.50
C PHE A 125 8.38 7.50 -2.01
N ALA A 126 7.50 7.58 -3.01
CA ALA A 126 6.91 8.84 -3.45
C ALA A 126 6.03 9.46 -2.36
N TYR A 127 5.21 8.66 -1.69
CA TYR A 127 4.38 9.08 -0.56
C TYR A 127 5.24 9.59 0.59
N LEU A 128 6.28 8.85 0.98
CA LEU A 128 7.22 9.29 2.02
C LEU A 128 7.88 10.62 1.62
N GLY A 129 8.40 10.73 0.39
CA GLY A 129 9.09 11.94 -0.08
C GLY A 129 8.22 13.19 -0.16
N ARG A 130 6.91 13.02 -0.40
CA ARG A 130 5.92 14.12 -0.37
C ARG A 130 5.57 14.57 1.05
N ASN A 131 5.68 13.67 2.03
CA ASN A 131 5.21 13.91 3.40
C ASN A 131 6.32 14.06 4.44
N VAL A 132 7.59 13.81 4.11
CA VAL A 132 8.71 14.18 4.98
C VAL A 132 9.25 15.57 4.62
N GLU A 133 9.38 16.43 5.62
CA GLU A 133 9.98 17.76 5.48
C GLU A 133 11.46 17.75 5.87
N ILE A 134 12.18 18.83 5.53
CA ILE A 134 13.61 18.96 5.85
C ILE A 134 13.77 18.98 7.37
N GLY A 135 14.60 18.08 7.89
CA GLY A 135 14.81 17.91 9.33
C GLY A 135 13.76 17.04 10.03
N GLU A 136 12.75 16.54 9.32
CA GLU A 136 11.83 15.52 9.83
C GLU A 136 12.37 14.11 9.60
N GLU A 137 11.92 13.18 10.44
CA GLU A 137 12.23 11.77 10.34
C GLU A 137 10.92 10.97 10.35
N LEU A 138 10.72 10.13 9.34
CA LEU A 138 9.67 9.10 9.35
C LEU A 138 10.29 7.77 9.74
N GLU A 139 9.56 6.98 10.51
CA GLU A 139 10.02 5.67 10.96
C GLU A 139 9.16 4.58 10.33
N LEU A 140 9.79 3.58 9.74
CA LEU A 140 9.13 2.43 9.14
C LEU A 140 9.41 1.20 9.99
N TYR A 141 8.38 0.38 10.22
CA TYR A 141 8.55 -0.93 10.82
C TYR A 141 7.56 -1.94 10.25
N CYS A 142 7.96 -3.22 10.18
CA CYS A 142 7.02 -4.29 9.89
C CYS A 142 7.18 -5.47 10.84
N CYS A 143 6.05 -6.08 11.23
CA CYS A 143 6.03 -7.25 12.11
C CYS A 143 4.81 -8.12 11.83
N TRP A 144 4.87 -9.37 12.27
CA TRP A 144 3.67 -10.20 12.30
C TRP A 144 2.75 -9.69 13.40
N ALA A 145 1.44 -9.80 13.19
CA ALA A 145 0.48 -9.62 14.27
C ALA A 145 -0.09 -10.97 14.68
N HIS A 146 0.18 -11.37 15.93
CA HIS A 146 -0.51 -12.48 16.57
C HIS A 146 -1.73 -11.93 17.33
N GLY A 147 -2.89 -11.88 16.68
CA GLY A 147 -4.12 -11.41 17.32
C GLY A 147 -4.05 -9.94 17.76
N LYS A 148 -4.22 -9.66 19.06
CA LYS A 148 -4.26 -8.29 19.63
C LYS A 148 -2.87 -7.72 19.96
N GLU A 149 -1.81 -8.50 19.83
CA GLU A 149 -0.47 -8.15 20.29
C GLU A 149 0.42 -7.69 19.12
N ARG A 150 0.21 -6.46 18.63
CA ARG A 150 1.17 -5.84 17.68
C ARG A 150 2.25 -5.12 18.49
N PHE A 151 3.42 -4.93 17.89
CA PHE A 151 4.57 -4.22 18.49
C PHE A 151 5.25 -4.90 19.71
N LEU A 152 4.92 -6.15 20.04
CA LEU A 152 5.67 -6.89 21.08
C LEU A 152 7.07 -7.29 20.62
N GLU A 153 7.20 -7.62 19.33
CA GLU A 153 8.47 -8.02 18.76
C GLU A 153 9.37 -6.79 18.57
N ALA A 154 10.51 -6.79 19.24
CA ALA A 154 11.50 -5.73 19.07
C ALA A 154 12.13 -5.77 17.68
N PRO A 155 12.52 -4.61 17.11
CA PRO A 155 13.27 -4.56 15.86
C PRO A 155 14.51 -5.45 15.87
N ASN A 156 14.79 -6.10 14.74
CA ASN A 156 16.07 -6.75 14.53
C ASN A 156 17.11 -5.68 14.18
N LYS A 157 17.97 -5.38 15.16
CA LYS A 157 18.99 -4.32 15.04
C LYS A 157 19.96 -4.53 13.88
N GLU A 158 20.18 -5.77 13.44
CA GLU A 158 21.05 -6.07 12.29
C GLU A 158 20.43 -5.66 10.95
N LEU A 159 19.11 -5.50 10.89
CA LEU A 159 18.38 -5.07 9.70
C LEU A 159 18.13 -3.56 9.68
N ASN A 160 18.46 -2.85 10.77
CA ASN A 160 18.20 -1.42 10.89
C ASN A 160 18.85 -0.66 9.75
N LEU A 161 18.05 0.20 9.11
CA LEU A 161 18.46 0.94 7.94
C LEU A 161 18.13 2.42 8.13
N ALA A 162 19.05 3.29 7.71
CA ALA A 162 18.79 4.72 7.60
C ALA A 162 18.85 5.07 6.12
N LEU A 163 17.75 5.61 5.58
CA LEU A 163 17.63 6.02 4.19
C LEU A 163 17.47 7.53 4.08
N GLU A 164 18.27 8.08 3.19
CA GLU A 164 18.18 9.47 2.77
C GLU A 164 17.41 9.50 1.44
N LEU A 165 16.14 9.95 1.45
CA LEU A 165 15.25 9.85 0.28
C LEU A 165 15.76 10.62 -0.93
N SER A 166 16.53 11.68 -0.70
CA SER A 166 17.12 12.49 -1.78
C SER A 166 18.09 11.67 -2.64
N THR A 167 18.75 10.66 -2.06
CA THR A 167 19.73 9.82 -2.76
C THR A 167 19.27 8.37 -2.97
N PHE A 168 18.27 7.92 -2.23
CA PHE A 168 17.80 6.54 -2.29
C PHE A 168 17.10 6.20 -3.61
N ARG A 169 17.51 5.08 -4.20
CA ARG A 169 16.85 4.42 -5.34
C ARG A 169 16.87 2.92 -5.05
N PHE A 170 15.75 2.25 -5.31
CA PHE A 170 15.69 0.80 -5.33
C PHE A 170 15.68 0.36 -6.80
N ASP A 171 16.56 -0.57 -7.14
CA ASP A 171 16.74 -1.02 -8.52
C ASP A 171 15.74 -2.15 -8.86
N ASP A 172 16.25 -3.33 -9.21
CA ASP A 172 15.43 -4.49 -9.55
C ASP A 172 15.10 -5.37 -8.33
N GLU A 173 15.73 -5.11 -7.18
CA GLU A 173 15.55 -5.88 -5.95
C GLU A 173 15.38 -4.95 -4.74
N PHE A 174 14.36 -5.22 -3.93
CA PHE A 174 14.11 -4.56 -2.66
C PHE A 174 13.17 -5.42 -1.83
N GLU A 175 13.35 -5.43 -0.52
CA GLU A 175 12.44 -6.10 0.40
C GLU A 175 12.38 -5.32 1.70
N TRP A 176 11.17 -4.97 2.13
CA TRP A 176 10.94 -4.51 3.49
C TRP A 176 10.80 -5.73 4.40
N LYS A 177 11.91 -6.08 5.05
CA LYS A 177 12.07 -7.35 5.77
C LYS A 177 11.36 -7.35 7.11
N GLU A 178 10.87 -8.50 7.54
CA GLU A 178 10.31 -8.71 8.86
C GLU A 178 11.21 -8.15 9.98
N ARG A 179 10.60 -7.44 10.94
CA ARG A 179 11.25 -6.80 12.09
C ARG A 179 12.33 -5.78 11.68
N GLN A 180 12.36 -5.35 10.42
CA GLN A 180 13.23 -4.27 9.97
C GLN A 180 12.65 -2.92 10.39
N TYR A 181 13.49 -2.15 11.06
CA TYR A 181 13.24 -0.74 11.33
C TYR A 181 14.01 0.13 10.33
N ILE A 182 13.32 1.05 9.66
CA ILE A 182 13.94 1.97 8.70
C ILE A 182 13.65 3.41 9.12
N SER A 183 14.73 4.18 9.33
CA SER A 183 14.69 5.62 9.51
C SER A 183 14.73 6.30 8.14
N ILE A 184 13.77 7.17 7.85
CA ILE A 184 13.64 7.88 6.58
C ILE A 184 13.85 9.38 6.81
N LYS A 185 14.80 9.97 6.08
CA LYS A 185 15.15 11.39 6.14
C LYS A 185 15.16 12.03 4.75
N LYS A 186 15.20 13.36 4.71
CA LYS A 186 15.20 14.19 3.50
C LYS A 186 16.21 15.32 3.58
#